data_AF-A0A1S2KPY9-F1
#
_entry.id   AF-A0A1S2KPY9-F1
#
_cell.length_a   1.000
_cell.length_b   1.000
_cell.length_c   1.000
_cell.angle_alpha   90.00
_cell.angle_beta   90.00
_cell.angle_gamma   90.00
#
_symmetry.space_group_name_H-M   'P 1'
#
loop_
_entity.id
_entity.type
_entity.pdbx_description
1 polymer ?
#
loop_
_entity_poly.entity_id
_entity_poly.type
_entity_poly.pdbx_seq_one_letter_code
_entity_poly.pdbx_strand_id
1 'polypeptide(L)' 'MGAFSVSHILIVLAVAVLLFGSAKLPEMARALGRSARILKSEAAAMKNDGTPGTEPALPPSRNPA' A
#
# COMPACT_ATOMS: atom_id res chain seq x y z
N MET A 1 -0.96 -32.32 -11.02
CA MET A 1 -0.20 -31.11 -11.40
C MET A 1 -0.64 -29.94 -10.52
N GLY A 2 -0.20 -29.88 -9.26
CA GLY A 2 -0.59 -28.85 -8.29
C GLY A 2 0.64 -28.21 -7.67
N ALA A 3 1.33 -27.38 -8.45
CA ALA A 3 2.66 -26.84 -8.12
C ALA A 3 2.65 -25.72 -7.05
N PHE A 4 1.48 -25.38 -6.49
CA PHE A 4 1.32 -24.35 -5.47
C PHE A 4 0.66 -24.88 -4.20
N SER A 5 1.01 -26.11 -3.81
CA SER A 5 0.63 -26.61 -2.48
C SER A 5 1.21 -25.69 -1.41
N VAL A 6 0.41 -25.34 -0.41
CA VAL A 6 0.74 -24.45 0.72
C VAL A 6 2.11 -24.76 1.32
N SER A 7 2.50 -26.05 1.32
CA SER A 7 3.81 -26.52 1.78
C SER A 7 5.00 -25.88 1.05
N HIS A 8 4.93 -25.66 -0.27
CA HIS A 8 6.02 -25.03 -1.02
C HIS A 8 6.20 -23.56 -0.63
N ILE A 9 5.10 -22.83 -0.47
CA ILE A 9 5.13 -21.43 -0.04
C ILE A 9 5.74 -21.31 1.37
N LEU A 10 5.38 -22.22 2.28
CA LEU A 10 5.97 -22.26 3.62
C LEU A 10 7.49 -22.50 3.58
N ILE A 11 7.97 -23.39 2.72
CA ILE A 11 9.42 -23.65 2.58
C ILE A 11 10.14 -22.41 2.03
N VAL A 12 9.61 -21.78 0.99
CA VAL A 12 10.21 -20.56 0.41
C VAL A 12 10.21 -19.42 1.43
N LEU A 13 9.13 -19.26 2.18
CA LEU A 13 9.04 -18.27 3.25
C LEU A 13 10.06 -18.54 4.36
N ALA A 14 10.23 -19.80 4.77
CA ALA A 14 11.22 -20.19 5.76
C ALA A 14 12.65 -19.86 5.29
N VAL A 15 12.98 -20.16 4.03
CA VAL A 15 14.28 -19.80 3.43
C VAL A 15 14.45 -18.28 3.37
N ALA A 16 13.42 -17.53 2.98
CA ALA A 16 13.47 -16.07 2.96
C ALA A 16 13.70 -15.50 4.38
N VAL A 17 13.04 -16.04 5.40
CA VAL A 17 13.25 -15.64 6.81
C VAL A 17 14.68 -15.96 7.24
N LEU A 18 15.26 -17.08 6.82
CA LEU A 18 16.62 -17.46 7.17
C LEU A 18 17.67 -16.54 6.51
N LEU A 19 17.47 -16.14 5.25
CA LEU A 19 18.38 -15.27 4.51
C LEU A 19 18.28 -13.80 4.93
N PHE A 20 17.06 -13.30 5.09
CA PHE A 20 16.81 -11.89 5.40
C PHE A 20 16.74 -11.63 6.91
N GLY A 21 16.33 -12.61 7.71
CA GLY A 21 16.08 -12.48 9.14
C GLY A 21 14.61 -12.15 9.44
N SER A 22 14.13 -12.61 10.61
CA SER A 22 12.74 -12.43 11.07
C SER A 22 12.36 -10.98 11.30
N ALA A 23 13.31 -10.09 11.58
CA ALA A 23 13.06 -8.66 11.78
C ALA A 23 13.03 -7.87 10.46
N LYS A 24 13.86 -8.23 9.47
CA LYS A 24 13.98 -7.49 8.21
C LYS A 24 12.83 -7.73 7.25
N LEU A 25 12.28 -8.94 7.16
CA LEU A 25 11.11 -9.20 6.31
C LEU A 25 9.90 -8.31 6.65
N PRO A 26 9.43 -8.24 7.90
CA PRO A 26 8.31 -7.37 8.26
C PRO A 26 8.67 -5.89 8.17
N GLU A 27 9.93 -5.52 8.43
CA GLU A 27 10.39 -4.14 8.27
C GLU A 27 10.36 -3.69 6.81
N MET A 28 10.88 -4.51 5.88
CA MET A 28 10.82 -4.25 4.44
C MET A 28 9.38 -4.22 3.94
N ALA A 29 8.52 -5.15 4.38
CA ALA A 29 7.10 -5.15 4.03
C ALA A 29 6.39 -3.88 4.52
N ARG A 30 6.71 -3.40 5.74
CA ARG A 30 6.17 -2.14 6.28
C ARG A 30 6.68 -0.93 5.51
N ALA A 31 7.96 -0.89 5.16
CA ALA A 31 8.55 0.20 4.38
C ALA A 31 7.92 0.28 2.98
N LEU A 32 7.87 -0.85 2.27
CA LEU A 32 7.21 -0.96 0.97
C LEU A 32 5.72 -0.64 1.06
N GLY A 33 5.03 -1.06 2.11
CA GLY A 33 3.61 -0.76 2.33
C GLY A 33 3.32 0.74 2.54
N ARG A 34 4.21 1.47 3.23
CA ARG A 34 4.10 2.92 3.38
C ARG A 34 4.27 3.63 2.03
N SER A 35 5.29 3.26 1.25
CA SER A 35 5.49 3.82 -0.09
C SER A 35 4.33 3.47 -1.02
N ALA A 36 3.90 2.21 -1.06
CA ALA A 36 2.77 1.77 -1.88
C ALA A 36 1.46 2.50 -1.50
N ARG A 37 1.26 2.85 -0.22
CA ARG A 37 0.09 3.63 0.21
C ARG A 37 0.11 5.05 -0.33
N ILE A 38 1.26 5.72 -0.33
CA ILE A 38 1.43 7.07 -0.89
C ILE A 38 1.16 7.03 -2.40
N LEU A 39 1.80 6.10 -3.10
CA LEU A 39 1.59 5.89 -4.53
C LEU A 39 0.12 5.55 -4.83
N LYS A 40 -0.53 4.75 -3.99
CA LYS A 40 -1.95 4.42 -4.13
C LYS A 40 -2.84 5.64 -3.91
N SER A 41 -2.55 6.52 -2.95
CA SER A 41 -3.33 7.75 -2.74
C SER A 41 -3.17 8.74 -3.88
N GLU A 42 -1.96 8.91 -4.40
CA GLU A 42 -1.69 9.77 -5.56
C GLU A 42 -2.34 9.20 -6.82
N ALA A 43 -2.19 7.89 -7.08
CA ALA A 43 -2.84 7.22 -8.20
C ALA A 43 -4.38 7.19 -8.07
N ALA A 44 -4.91 7.18 -6.85
CA ALA A 44 -6.36 7.29 -6.61
C ALA A 44 -6.88 8.69 -6.91
N ALA A 45 -6.14 9.75 -6.54
CA ALA A 45 -6.47 11.13 -6.88
C ALA A 45 -6.50 11.32 -8.41
N MET A 46 -5.49 10.81 -9.13
CA MET A 46 -5.48 10.88 -10.60
C MET A 46 -6.64 10.11 -11.26
N LYS A 47 -7.10 9.00 -10.65
CA LYS A 47 -8.29 8.28 -11.13
C LYS A 47 -9.60 8.98 -10.79
N ASN A 48 -9.67 9.70 -9.66
CA ASN A 48 -10.87 10.44 -9.25
C ASN A 48 -11.02 11.77 -10.00
N ASP A 49 -9.93 12.41 -10.43
CA ASP A 49 -9.97 13.61 -11.28
C ASP A 49 -10.54 13.34 -12.68
N GLY A 50 -10.72 12.07 -13.06
CA GLY A 50 -11.47 11.63 -14.24
C GLY A 50 -12.99 11.52 -14.04
N THR A 51 -13.51 11.80 -12.83
CA THR A 51 -14.95 11.89 -12.54
C THR A 51 -15.30 13.32 -12.15
N PRO A 52 -16.09 14.06 -12.95
CA PRO A 52 -16.51 15.41 -12.58
C PRO A 52 -17.51 15.31 -11.43
N GLY A 53 -17.08 15.56 -10.20
CA GLY A 53 -18.01 15.81 -9.10
C GLY A 53 -17.64 15.29 -7.72
N THR A 54 -16.45 15.59 -7.20
CA THR A 54 -16.27 15.72 -5.75
C THR A 54 -15.16 16.73 -5.47
N GLU A 55 -15.55 18.00 -5.46
CA GLU A 55 -14.80 19.08 -4.84
C GLU A 55 -14.74 18.80 -3.33
N PRO A 56 -13.56 18.67 -2.70
CA PRO A 56 -13.47 18.76 -1.25
C PRO A 56 -13.83 20.19 -0.87
N ALA A 57 -14.99 20.34 -0.21
CA ALA A 57 -15.54 21.61 0.22
C ALA A 57 -14.46 22.55 0.77
N LEU A 58 -14.21 23.64 0.04
CA LEU A 58 -13.54 24.83 0.54
C LEU A 58 -14.22 25.22 1.86
N PRO A 59 -13.50 25.37 2.98
CA PRO A 59 -14.08 25.95 4.17
C PRO A 59 -14.62 27.33 3.79
N PRO A 60 -15.90 27.64 4.09
CA PRO A 60 -16.48 28.91 3.72
C PRO A 60 -15.67 30.00 4.40
N SER A 61 -15.08 30.86 3.58
CA SER A 61 -14.39 32.07 3.98
C SER A 61 -15.38 32.91 4.78
N ARG A 62 -15.35 32.77 6.11
CA ARG A 62 -16.15 33.57 7.03
C ARG A 62 -15.38 34.86 7.27
N ASN A 63 -15.55 35.79 6.33
CA ASN A 63 -15.29 37.20 6.59
C ASN A 63 -16.59 37.83 7.13
N PRO A 64 -16.57 38.42 8.32
CA PRO A 64 -17.50 39.50 8.64
C PRO A 64 -16.76 40.78 9.06
N ALA A 65 -16.97 41.82 8.25
CA ALA A 65 -17.09 43.26 8.55
C ALA A 65 -16.00 43.97 9.37
#